data_AF-A0A833P9J8-F1
#
_entry.id   AF-A0A833P9J8-F1
#
_cell.length_a   1.000
_cell.length_b   1.000
_cell.length_c   1.000
_cell.angle_alpha   90.00
_cell.angle_beta   90.00
_cell.angle_gamma   90.00
#
_symmetry.space_group_name_H-M   'P 1'
#
loop_
_entity.id
_entity.type
_entity.pdbx_description
1 polymer ?
#
loop_
_entity_poly.entity_id
_entity_poly.type
_entity_poly.pdbx_seq_one_letter_code
_entity_poly.pdbx_strand_id
1 'polypeptide(L)'
;MNTATKYSVSDAATLYKKSRATLYKDIKNGVLSRDHDGFIDFSELLRVYGEPFGAKQAKRIDTSSIQNQNTSEYTDKIVVELKNQIDFLKKQLEKAEDRESKANARIDTLLTLIEMKPPSAKMTTFTDQKISQDITTDPRPEFESKDNGLTISEQTENKRIPVPEHVESEPEKRGFWSRFFRPYD
;
A
#
# COMPACT_ATOMS: atom_id res chain seq x y z
N MET A 1 27.13 25.20 22.98
CA MET A 1 27.39 23.91 22.33
C MET A 1 26.63 23.92 21.02
N ASN A 2 27.33 23.96 19.89
CA ASN A 2 26.67 24.01 18.58
C ASN A 2 26.55 22.56 18.09
N THR A 3 25.47 21.88 18.50
CA THR A 3 25.24 20.45 18.24
C THR A 3 24.32 20.20 17.04
N ALA A 4 23.94 21.25 16.31
CA ALA A 4 23.17 21.10 15.09
C ALA A 4 24.09 20.59 13.97
N THR A 5 23.87 19.35 13.52
CA THR A 5 24.48 18.85 12.29
C THR A 5 23.93 19.68 11.14
N LYS A 6 24.79 20.43 10.45
CA LYS A 6 24.42 21.33 9.36
C LYS A 6 24.80 20.73 8.02
N TYR A 7 23.94 20.92 7.02
CA TYR A 7 24.14 20.42 5.66
C TYR A 7 24.09 21.56 4.64
N SER A 8 24.96 21.53 3.63
CA SER A 8 24.81 22.40 2.47
C SER A 8 23.57 21.96 1.66
N VAL A 9 23.02 22.85 0.84
CA VAL A 9 21.92 22.52 -0.09
C VAL A 9 22.30 21.33 -0.99
N SER A 10 23.57 21.23 -1.39
CA SER A 10 24.06 20.11 -2.21
C SER A 10 24.07 18.80 -1.42
N ASP A 11 24.51 18.82 -0.17
CA ASP A 11 24.59 17.63 0.67
C ASP A 11 23.20 17.14 1.07
N ALA A 12 22.31 18.07 1.39
CA ALA A 12 20.91 17.75 1.66
C ALA A 12 20.22 17.15 0.42
N ALA A 13 20.51 17.66 -0.78
CA ALA A 13 19.98 17.13 -2.03
C ALA A 13 20.41 15.66 -2.26
N THR A 14 21.68 15.33 -2.03
CA THR A 14 22.17 13.95 -2.17
C THR A 14 21.60 13.04 -1.09
N LEU A 15 21.57 13.51 0.17
CA LEU A 15 21.11 12.76 1.33
C LEU A 15 19.61 12.37 1.24
N TYR A 16 18.77 13.27 0.74
CA TYR A 16 17.33 13.06 0.60
C TYR A 16 16.89 12.63 -0.80
N LYS A 17 17.84 12.43 -1.72
CA LYS A 17 17.59 12.12 -3.14
C LYS A 17 16.61 13.11 -3.78
N LYS A 18 16.78 14.40 -3.48
CA LYS A 18 15.99 15.51 -4.03
C LYS A 18 16.88 16.39 -4.90
N SER A 19 16.29 17.03 -5.91
CA SER A 19 17.05 17.99 -6.72
C SER A 19 17.35 19.26 -5.92
N ARG A 20 18.50 19.92 -6.19
CA ARG A 20 18.81 21.22 -5.58
C ARG A 20 17.72 22.27 -5.87
N ALA A 21 17.10 22.21 -7.05
CA ALA A 21 16.00 23.10 -7.43
C ALA A 21 14.78 22.93 -6.51
N THR A 22 14.46 21.69 -6.11
CA THR A 22 13.40 21.40 -5.14
C THR A 22 13.72 22.04 -3.80
N LEU A 23 14.95 21.88 -3.29
CA LEU A 23 15.35 22.48 -2.02
C LEU A 23 15.30 24.01 -2.06
N TYR A 24 15.78 24.64 -3.14
CA TYR A 24 15.68 26.10 -3.28
C TYR A 24 14.24 26.59 -3.37
N LYS A 25 13.36 25.84 -4.04
CA LYS A 25 11.93 26.14 -4.10
C LYS A 25 11.31 26.07 -2.69
N ASP A 26 11.62 25.03 -1.93
CA ASP A 26 11.05 24.82 -0.60
C ASP A 26 11.58 25.86 0.41
N ILE A 27 12.83 26.31 0.24
CA ILE A 27 13.39 27.45 0.98
C ILE A 27 12.65 28.74 0.61
N LYS A 28 12.49 29.02 -0.69
CA LYS A 28 11.80 30.23 -1.16
C LYS A 28 10.34 30.29 -0.69
N ASN A 29 9.68 29.14 -0.62
CA ASN A 29 8.31 29.04 -0.17
C ASN A 29 8.16 29.03 1.37
N GLY A 30 9.26 29.07 2.13
CA GLY A 30 9.25 29.02 3.59
C GLY A 30 8.94 27.64 4.18
N VAL A 31 8.92 26.59 3.36
CA VAL A 31 8.70 25.21 3.82
C VAL A 31 9.92 24.69 4.56
N LEU A 32 11.12 25.04 4.07
CA LEU A 32 12.41 24.65 4.63
C LEU A 32 13.18 25.90 5.08
N SER A 33 13.57 25.98 6.36
CA SER A 33 14.39 27.10 6.84
C SER A 33 15.88 26.85 6.57
N ARG A 34 16.63 27.94 6.38
CA ARG A 34 18.09 27.93 6.30
C ARG A 34 18.67 29.04 7.16
N ASP A 35 19.87 28.83 7.66
CA ASP A 35 20.60 29.83 8.42
C ASP A 35 21.15 30.94 7.52
N HIS A 36 21.59 32.02 8.17
CA HIS A 36 22.31 33.13 7.53
C HIS A 36 23.58 32.67 6.80
N ASP A 37 24.22 31.60 7.27
CA ASP A 37 25.39 30.97 6.63
C ASP A 37 25.03 30.18 5.34
N GLY A 38 23.73 30.04 5.03
CA GLY A 38 23.25 29.28 3.87
C GLY A 38 23.19 27.77 4.06
N PHE A 39 23.52 27.27 5.25
CA PHE A 39 23.36 25.88 5.64
C PHE A 39 21.96 25.60 6.18
N ILE A 40 21.56 24.33 6.11
CA ILE A 40 20.28 23.83 6.60
C ILE A 40 20.55 22.89 7.76
N ASP A 41 19.85 23.09 8.87
CA ASP A 41 19.93 22.21 10.03
C ASP A 41 19.32 20.84 9.75
N PHE A 42 19.88 19.78 10.34
CA PHE A 42 19.34 18.43 10.22
C PHE A 42 17.89 18.30 10.71
N SER A 43 17.51 19.04 11.76
CA SER A 43 16.15 19.07 12.29
C SER A 43 15.14 19.60 11.27
N GLU A 44 15.50 20.61 10.50
CA GLU A 44 14.64 21.16 9.43
C GLU A 44 14.47 20.17 8.29
N LEU A 45 15.56 19.51 7.88
CA LEU A 45 15.50 18.46 6.89
C LEU A 45 14.66 17.27 7.35
N LEU A 46 14.80 16.85 8.60
CA LEU A 46 14.03 15.77 9.21
C LEU A 46 12.54 16.13 9.29
N ARG A 47 12.21 17.38 9.68
CA ARG A 47 10.84 17.89 9.75
C ARG A 47 10.16 17.91 8.38
N VAL A 48 10.87 18.34 7.34
CA VAL A 48 10.30 18.55 6.00
C VAL A 48 10.30 17.28 5.15
N TYR A 49 11.39 16.51 5.20
CA TYR A 49 11.61 15.38 4.30
C TYR A 49 11.64 14.02 5.02
N GLY A 50 11.62 13.98 6.35
CA GLY A 50 11.64 12.74 7.13
C GLY A 50 13.04 12.15 7.28
N GLU A 51 13.14 10.82 7.39
CA GLU A 51 14.44 10.15 7.51
C GLU A 51 15.20 10.15 6.16
N PRO A 52 16.51 10.42 6.15
CA PRO A 52 17.28 10.46 4.92
C PRO A 52 17.42 9.09 4.24
N PHE A 53 17.42 9.09 2.91
CA PHE A 53 17.47 7.87 2.11
C PHE A 53 18.86 7.24 2.13
N GLY A 54 19.05 6.23 2.96
CA GLY A 54 20.34 5.53 3.08
C GLY A 54 20.92 5.54 4.48
N ALA A 55 20.25 6.18 5.45
CA ALA A 55 20.48 5.95 6.88
C ALA A 55 19.89 4.60 7.32
N LYS A 56 20.23 3.52 6.59
CA LYS A 56 20.13 2.18 7.16
C LYS A 56 21.28 2.07 8.16
N GLN A 57 20.97 2.37 9.42
CA GLN A 57 21.70 1.87 10.60
C GLN A 57 23.15 2.38 10.77
N ALA A 58 23.40 3.68 10.67
CA ALA A 58 24.62 4.26 11.26
C ALA A 58 24.25 4.97 12.55
N LYS A 59 24.00 4.15 13.59
CA LYS A 59 23.71 4.56 14.97
C LYS A 59 22.46 5.43 15.08
N ARG A 60 21.34 4.77 15.38
CA ARG A 60 20.42 5.35 16.37
C ARG A 60 21.29 5.80 17.53
N ILE A 61 21.44 7.11 17.68
CA ILE A 61 21.83 7.66 18.95
C ILE A 61 20.57 7.44 19.78
N ASP A 62 20.47 6.26 20.39
CA ASP A 62 19.47 5.93 21.40
C ASP A 62 19.76 6.83 22.60
N THR A 63 19.47 8.11 22.48
CA THR A 63 19.26 8.97 23.64
C THR A 63 17.96 8.47 24.26
N SER A 64 18.12 7.64 25.29
CA SER A 64 17.09 7.10 26.18
C SER A 64 16.19 6.00 25.62
N SER A 65 16.70 4.77 25.50
CA SER A 65 16.06 3.60 26.13
C SER A 65 16.93 2.35 25.95
N ILE A 66 17.35 1.73 27.06
CA ILE A 66 17.84 0.35 27.14
C ILE A 66 19.28 0.13 26.63
N GLN A 67 20.19 0.73 27.37
CA GLN A 67 21.32 0.06 28.00
C GLN A 67 21.27 -1.49 27.93
N ASN A 68 22.23 -2.10 27.22
CA ASN A 68 22.72 -3.49 27.39
C ASN A 68 21.72 -4.67 27.34
N GLN A 69 21.62 -5.33 26.19
CA GLN A 69 21.45 -6.79 26.13
C GLN A 69 22.34 -7.39 25.02
N ASN A 70 23.66 -7.24 25.16
CA ASN A 70 24.59 -8.23 24.60
C ASN A 70 24.52 -9.48 25.50
N THR A 71 23.41 -10.21 25.43
CA THR A 71 23.21 -11.46 26.16
C THR A 71 23.05 -12.55 25.11
N SER A 72 23.88 -13.60 25.16
CA SER A 72 23.79 -14.76 24.27
C SER A 72 22.36 -15.29 24.13
N GLU A 73 21.56 -15.18 25.18
CA GLU A 73 20.15 -15.58 25.20
C GLU A 73 19.25 -14.78 24.23
N TYR A 74 19.52 -13.49 24.00
CA TYR A 74 18.77 -12.70 23.02
C TYR A 74 19.11 -13.12 21.59
N THR A 75 20.40 -13.36 21.31
CA THR A 75 20.84 -13.90 20.03
C THR A 75 20.30 -15.32 19.80
N ASP A 76 20.24 -16.15 20.84
CA ASP A 76 19.70 -17.51 20.74
C ASP A 76 18.21 -17.50 20.43
N LYS A 77 17.43 -16.60 21.05
CA LYS A 77 16.00 -16.43 20.75
C LYS A 77 15.76 -16.04 19.29
N ILE A 78 16.55 -15.11 18.76
CA ILE A 78 16.46 -14.72 17.35
C ILE A 78 16.82 -15.90 16.44
N VAL A 79 17.88 -16.63 16.76
CA VAL A 79 18.30 -17.80 15.96
C VAL A 79 17.21 -18.88 15.96
N VAL A 80 16.55 -19.12 17.09
CA VAL A 80 15.41 -20.06 17.17
C VAL A 80 14.23 -19.57 16.34
N GLU A 81 13.88 -18.28 16.42
CA GLU A 81 12.80 -17.71 15.62
C GLU A 81 13.09 -17.83 14.12
N LEU A 82 14.31 -17.50 13.70
CA LEU A 82 14.73 -17.63 12.30
C LEU A 82 14.69 -19.08 11.83
N LYS A 83 15.12 -20.04 12.65
CA LYS A 83 15.00 -21.48 12.33
C LYS A 83 13.54 -21.88 12.14
N ASN A 84 12.64 -21.44 13.02
CA ASN A 84 11.21 -21.72 12.90
C ASN A 84 10.62 -21.15 11.61
N GLN A 85 11.02 -19.93 11.22
CA GLN A 85 10.60 -19.34 9.95
C GLN A 85 11.11 -20.14 8.75
N ILE A 86 12.38 -20.57 8.79
CA ILE A 86 12.98 -21.41 7.74
C ILE A 86 12.21 -22.73 7.60
N ASP A 87 11.91 -23.40 8.70
CA ASP A 87 11.19 -24.69 8.68
C ASP A 87 9.76 -24.53 8.17
N PHE A 88 9.09 -23.45 8.57
CA PHE A 88 7.77 -23.11 8.04
C PHE A 88 7.80 -22.88 6.53
N LEU A 89 8.77 -22.11 6.03
CA LEU A 89 8.94 -21.84 4.60
C LEU A 89 9.29 -23.12 3.82
N LYS A 90 10.18 -23.96 4.34
CA LYS A 90 10.49 -25.27 3.75
C LYS A 90 9.24 -26.16 3.64
N LYS A 91 8.42 -26.21 4.68
CA LYS A 91 7.16 -26.97 4.66
C LYS A 91 6.15 -26.42 3.65
N GLN A 92 6.11 -25.09 3.48
CA GLN A 92 5.28 -24.49 2.43
C GLN A 92 5.77 -24.86 1.04
N LEU A 93 7.09 -24.86 0.83
CA LEU A 93 7.71 -25.24 -0.43
C LEU A 93 7.40 -26.70 -0.78
N GLU A 94 7.62 -27.63 0.15
CA GLU A 94 7.29 -29.06 -0.01
C GLU A 94 5.81 -29.25 -0.37
N LYS A 95 4.91 -28.56 0.32
CA LYS A 95 3.46 -28.61 0.02
C LYS A 95 3.11 -28.01 -1.35
N ALA A 96 3.89 -27.07 -1.85
CA ALA A 96 3.70 -26.51 -3.19
C ALA A 96 4.17 -27.51 -4.27
N GLU A 97 5.35 -28.09 -4.06
CA GLU A 97 5.94 -29.12 -4.93
C GLU A 97 5.05 -30.38 -5.02
N ASP A 98 4.48 -30.83 -3.90
CA ASP A 98 3.50 -31.92 -3.88
C ASP A 98 2.23 -31.64 -4.70
N ARG A 99 1.80 -30.38 -4.75
CA ARG A 99 0.64 -30.01 -5.56
C ARG A 99 1.02 -29.96 -7.04
N GLU A 100 2.20 -29.47 -7.35
CA GLU A 100 2.73 -29.43 -8.71
C GLU A 100 2.92 -30.84 -9.26
N SER A 101 3.55 -31.74 -8.50
CA SER A 101 3.76 -33.13 -8.91
C SER A 101 2.45 -33.86 -9.20
N LYS A 102 1.42 -33.66 -8.37
CA LYS A 102 0.07 -34.20 -8.60
C LYS A 102 -0.60 -33.61 -9.85
N ALA A 103 -0.41 -32.32 -10.10
CA ALA A 103 -0.93 -31.68 -11.31
C ALA A 103 -0.24 -32.22 -12.56
N ASN A 104 1.09 -32.35 -12.53
CA ASN A 104 1.88 -32.92 -13.63
C ASN A 104 1.51 -34.38 -13.89
N ALA A 105 1.37 -35.21 -12.85
CA ALA A 105 0.91 -36.58 -13.01
C ALA A 105 -0.48 -36.66 -13.68
N ARG A 106 -1.40 -35.75 -13.33
CA ARG A 106 -2.71 -35.65 -14.00
C ARG A 106 -2.56 -35.23 -15.47
N ILE A 107 -1.68 -34.29 -15.78
CA ILE A 107 -1.38 -33.88 -17.15
C ILE A 107 -0.86 -35.08 -17.96
N ASP A 108 0.10 -35.82 -17.42
CA ASP A 108 0.69 -37.00 -18.08
C ASP A 108 -0.39 -38.05 -18.39
N THR A 109 -1.26 -38.36 -17.42
CA THR A 109 -2.36 -39.32 -17.65
C THR A 109 -3.30 -38.86 -18.77
N LEU A 110 -3.61 -37.57 -18.85
CA LEU A 110 -4.47 -37.02 -19.90
C LEU A 110 -3.78 -37.06 -21.26
N LEU A 111 -2.48 -36.77 -21.32
CA LEU A 111 -1.69 -36.87 -22.54
C LEU A 111 -1.63 -38.31 -23.06
N THR A 112 -1.38 -39.28 -22.18
CA THR A 112 -1.40 -40.70 -22.55
C THR A 112 -2.78 -41.12 -23.09
N LEU A 113 -3.88 -40.68 -22.49
CA LEU A 113 -5.23 -40.96 -22.99
C LEU A 113 -5.49 -40.36 -24.38
N ILE A 114 -4.93 -39.19 -24.66
CA ILE A 114 -5.02 -38.56 -25.99
C ILE A 114 -4.19 -39.34 -27.01
N GLU A 115 -2.96 -39.73 -26.64
CA GLU A 115 -2.06 -40.49 -27.53
C GLU A 115 -2.58 -41.89 -27.83
N MET A 116 -3.19 -42.56 -26.85
CA MET A 116 -3.81 -43.88 -27.03
C MET A 116 -5.18 -43.83 -27.74
N LYS A 117 -5.75 -42.64 -27.96
CA LYS A 117 -7.01 -42.51 -28.70
C LYS A 117 -6.74 -42.76 -30.19
N PRO A 118 -7.33 -43.81 -30.80
CA PRO A 118 -7.13 -44.05 -32.22
C PRO A 118 -7.67 -42.86 -33.04
N PRO A 119 -7.05 -42.53 -34.19
CA PRO A 119 -7.55 -41.48 -35.05
C PRO A 119 -8.92 -41.92 -35.59
N SER A 120 -10.00 -41.35 -35.04
CA SER A 120 -11.35 -41.59 -35.54
C SER A 120 -11.44 -41.02 -36.94
N ALA A 121 -11.30 -41.90 -37.93
CA ALA A 121 -11.62 -41.61 -39.31
C ALA A 121 -13.12 -41.29 -39.43
N LYS A 122 -13.42 -40.11 -40.00
CA LYS A 122 -14.52 -39.83 -40.96
C LYS A 122 -15.96 -39.51 -40.46
N MET A 123 -16.43 -38.33 -40.92
CA MET A 123 -17.71 -38.07 -41.64
C MET A 123 -19.01 -37.73 -40.85
N THR A 124 -19.45 -36.48 -41.05
CA THR A 124 -20.81 -35.97 -41.39
C THR A 124 -22.10 -36.55 -40.77
N THR A 125 -22.99 -35.59 -40.39
CA THR A 125 -24.47 -35.62 -40.42
C THR A 125 -25.20 -35.97 -39.11
N PHE A 126 -26.01 -34.99 -38.67
CA PHE A 126 -27.24 -35.08 -37.86
C PHE A 126 -27.66 -36.48 -37.38
N THR A 127 -27.85 -36.66 -36.06
CA THR A 127 -29.09 -37.20 -35.48
C THR A 127 -29.14 -36.87 -33.97
N ASP A 128 -30.18 -36.14 -33.59
CA ASP A 128 -30.66 -35.95 -32.22
C ASP A 128 -31.07 -37.30 -31.61
N GLN A 129 -30.42 -37.73 -30.53
CA GLN A 129 -30.88 -38.86 -29.70
C GLN A 129 -30.77 -38.53 -28.22
N LYS A 130 -31.81 -37.81 -27.76
CA LYS A 130 -32.52 -38.04 -26.50
C LYS A 130 -32.10 -39.30 -25.72
N ILE A 131 -31.36 -39.12 -24.62
CA ILE A 131 -31.36 -40.05 -23.48
C ILE A 131 -32.12 -39.35 -22.36
N SER A 132 -33.37 -39.75 -22.20
CA SER A 132 -34.24 -39.41 -21.07
C SER A 132 -33.97 -40.36 -19.91
N GLN A 133 -33.55 -39.82 -18.76
CA GLN A 133 -33.82 -40.41 -17.45
C GLN A 133 -34.40 -39.33 -16.54
N ASP A 134 -35.70 -39.48 -16.32
CA ASP A 134 -36.54 -38.77 -15.36
C ASP A 134 -36.37 -39.42 -13.98
N ILE A 135 -35.87 -38.66 -13.00
CA ILE A 135 -36.20 -38.84 -11.57
C ILE A 135 -36.08 -37.47 -10.85
N THR A 136 -37.18 -36.70 -10.88
CA THR A 136 -37.91 -36.19 -9.70
C THR A 136 -37.14 -35.48 -8.53
N THR A 137 -37.56 -34.22 -8.27
CA THR A 137 -37.42 -33.35 -7.05
C THR A 137 -36.15 -32.47 -6.96
N ASP A 138 -36.12 -31.23 -7.47
CA ASP A 138 -36.67 -29.93 -6.92
C ASP A 138 -35.81 -29.33 -5.75
N PRO A 139 -35.74 -28.01 -5.53
CA PRO A 139 -34.72 -27.13 -6.10
C PRO A 139 -33.97 -26.31 -5.02
N ARG A 140 -33.00 -25.53 -5.48
CA ARG A 140 -32.45 -24.34 -4.81
C ARG A 140 -33.53 -23.50 -4.10
N PRO A 141 -33.33 -23.07 -2.84
CA PRO A 141 -34.03 -21.91 -2.31
C PRO A 141 -33.10 -20.69 -2.35
N GLU A 142 -33.32 -19.82 -3.35
CA GLU A 142 -33.12 -18.38 -3.20
C GLU A 142 -34.45 -17.78 -2.80
N PHE A 143 -34.55 -17.23 -1.60
CA PHE A 143 -35.57 -16.30 -1.11
C PHE A 143 -35.07 -15.82 0.26
N GLU A 144 -35.17 -14.58 0.72
CA GLU A 144 -35.43 -13.27 0.14
C GLU A 144 -35.12 -12.29 1.29
N SER A 145 -34.83 -11.06 0.91
CA SER A 145 -34.75 -9.88 1.77
C SER A 145 -35.90 -9.78 2.78
N LYS A 146 -35.56 -9.63 4.06
CA LYS A 146 -36.46 -9.06 5.07
C LYS A 146 -35.93 -7.70 5.50
N ASP A 147 -36.44 -6.67 4.81
CA ASP A 147 -36.66 -5.37 5.40
C ASP A 147 -37.65 -5.53 6.55
N ASN A 148 -37.26 -5.06 7.74
CA ASN A 148 -38.17 -4.69 8.81
C ASN A 148 -37.68 -3.37 9.37
N GLY A 149 -38.15 -2.28 8.75
CA GLY A 149 -38.14 -0.95 9.36
C GLY A 149 -39.23 -0.80 10.41
N LEU A 150 -39.11 0.31 11.16
CA LEU A 150 -39.95 0.86 12.23
C LEU A 150 -39.61 0.42 13.66
N THR A 151 -38.91 1.30 14.39
CA THR A 151 -39.57 2.11 15.43
C THR A 151 -38.76 3.40 15.67
N ILE A 152 -39.48 4.51 15.57
CA ILE A 152 -39.07 5.89 15.83
C ILE A 152 -38.88 6.07 17.35
N SER A 153 -37.82 6.75 17.77
CA SER A 153 -37.86 7.55 18.99
C SER A 153 -37.19 8.89 18.72
N GLU A 154 -38.04 9.90 18.69
CA GLU A 154 -37.72 11.31 18.62
C GLU A 154 -37.00 11.80 19.89
N GLN A 155 -36.45 13.02 19.77
CA GLN A 155 -36.13 13.97 20.83
C GLN A 155 -34.92 13.67 21.73
N THR A 156 -33.83 14.41 21.47
CA THR A 156 -33.37 15.41 22.43
C THR A 156 -32.65 16.54 21.70
N GLU A 157 -33.26 17.71 21.78
CA GLU A 157 -32.76 19.00 21.30
C GLU A 157 -31.47 19.36 22.04
N ASN A 158 -30.38 19.58 21.31
CA ASN A 158 -29.24 20.35 21.82
C ASN A 158 -29.08 21.59 20.94
N LYS A 159 -29.53 22.71 21.50
CA LYS A 159 -29.57 24.04 20.88
C LYS A 159 -28.14 24.45 20.53
N ARG A 160 -27.87 24.50 19.22
CA ARG A 160 -26.63 25.01 18.64
C ARG A 160 -26.55 26.51 18.90
N ILE A 161 -25.39 26.96 19.36
CA ILE A 161 -25.03 28.37 19.52
C ILE A 161 -25.05 29.02 18.12
N PRO A 162 -25.71 30.17 17.91
CA PRO A 162 -25.69 30.85 16.61
C PRO A 162 -24.29 31.41 16.35
N VAL A 163 -23.59 30.81 15.38
CA VAL A 163 -22.29 31.29 14.90
C VAL A 163 -22.54 32.53 14.03
N PRO A 164 -21.87 33.67 14.28
CA PRO A 164 -21.98 34.86 13.44
C PRO A 164 -21.56 34.58 11.99
N GLU A 165 -22.40 35.02 11.06
CA GLU A 165 -22.22 34.91 9.62
C GLU A 165 -21.05 35.81 9.17
N HIS A 166 -19.87 35.22 8.96
CA HIS A 166 -18.72 35.93 8.36
C HIS A 166 -18.90 35.96 6.84
N VAL A 167 -19.45 37.08 6.33
CA VAL A 167 -19.45 37.37 4.89
C VAL A 167 -18.04 37.83 4.50
N GLU A 168 -17.21 36.90 4.05
CA GLU A 168 -15.96 37.21 3.36
C GLU A 168 -16.23 37.10 1.85
N SER A 169 -16.10 38.23 1.15
CA SER A 169 -16.33 38.33 -0.29
C SER A 169 -15.35 37.43 -1.05
N GLU A 170 -15.86 36.41 -1.74
CA GLU A 170 -15.07 35.54 -2.62
C GLU A 170 -14.42 36.41 -3.72
N PRO A 171 -13.08 36.41 -3.87
CA PRO A 171 -12.45 37.16 -4.95
C PRO A 171 -12.85 36.56 -6.30
N GLU A 172 -13.33 37.41 -7.22
CA GLU A 172 -13.76 36.98 -8.55
C GLU A 172 -12.68 36.13 -9.23
N LYS A 173 -13.06 34.91 -9.63
CA LYS A 173 -12.19 33.96 -10.30
C LYS A 173 -11.78 34.51 -11.66
N ARG A 174 -10.62 35.19 -11.71
CA ARG A 174 -9.95 35.61 -12.94
C ARG A 174 -9.55 34.37 -13.74
N GLY A 175 -10.33 34.04 -14.78
CA GLY A 175 -10.06 32.93 -15.70
C GLY A 175 -8.71 33.08 -16.40
N PHE A 176 -8.13 31.96 -16.86
CA PHE A 176 -6.77 31.90 -17.41
C PHE A 176 -6.48 32.95 -18.50
N TRP A 177 -7.51 33.36 -19.24
CA TRP A 177 -7.45 34.34 -20.32
C TRP A 177 -7.44 35.80 -19.85
N SER A 178 -7.96 36.08 -18.64
CA SER A 178 -8.03 37.44 -18.09
C SER A 178 -6.68 37.99 -17.58
N ARG A 179 -5.64 37.15 -17.52
CA ARG A 179 -4.26 37.56 -17.19
C ARG A 179 -3.38 37.84 -18.42
N PHE A 180 -3.88 37.60 -19.63
CA PHE A 180 -3.11 37.79 -20.87
C PHE A 180 -3.51 39.03 -21.68
N PHE A 181 -4.71 39.59 -21.48
CA PHE A 181 -5.27 40.65 -22.33
C PHE A 181 -5.43 42.02 -21.65
N ARG A 182 -4.96 42.21 -20.41
CA ARG A 182 -5.00 43.51 -19.75
C ARG A 182 -3.66 43.82 -19.05
N PRO A 183 -2.89 44.83 -19.51
CA PRO A 183 -1.76 45.33 -18.74
C PRO A 183 -2.26 46.01 -17.46
N TYR A 184 -1.42 46.01 -16.42
CA TYR A 184 -1.69 46.76 -15.20
C TYR A 184 -1.57 48.26 -15.51
N ASP A 185 -2.59 49.03 -15.16
CA ASP A 185 -2.45 50.47 -14.91
C ASP A 185 -1.80 50.67 -13.53
#